data_AF-A0A5B0FJ03-F1
#
_entry.id   AF-A0A5B0FJ03-F1
#
_cell.length_a   1.000
_cell.length_b   1.000
_cell.length_c   1.000
_cell.angle_alpha   90.00
_cell.angle_beta   90.00
_cell.angle_gamma   90.00
#
_symmetry.space_group_name_H-M   'P 1'
#
loop_
_entity.id
_entity.type
_entity.pdbx_description
1 polymer ?
#
loop_
_entity_poly.entity_id
_entity_poly.type
_entity_poly.pdbx_seq_one_letter_code
_entity_poly.pdbx_strand_id
1 'polypeptide(L)'
;MLKSKRILLAVLSMGLLIAGCKDKEDVKPTATLTARAGADQNVKVGDVVNLDGSGSTDSENKTFEYSWTFSKKPAGSNVTLTKPTDSKPAFTPDLPGEYEVEVKISNENGQSADKVLVTATMIEPIVLETNIKDKKVLEDRVANPDIPDYIVNANVQINAELTLKPGVVIAFARDTRLELNDNGGILLAKGDSLKPIRLIGKEPTKGFWGGIVFRSSNGANELEYVEVAHAGSKTLINTIKAGMAVIGSSRAKISIKHCLFQKNDGYGLYIEERVVLSGFEKNTFSENTEAGILLNANNVASLDYNSVFSKANGRNIIEIYASTLSKNLNTEIIWAGFKDKTPYRIMEGLGSDANWKLMPGVILEMGRGARLSIDDGYFYAKGTEASKIIIRPAENERAYWRGMICFSQNSKNLMEHVDFYGGGSIALVSGKKTNIAVYGGGARMEIRNSRIAGSGGYGIYVNYQAVVNEDIETANVYADNVEAKVLKE
;
A
#
# COMPACT_ATOMS: atom_id res chain seq x y z
N MET A 1 -56.89 75.33 94.70
CA MET A 1 -55.98 76.05 95.61
C MET A 1 -54.80 75.12 95.87
N LEU A 2 -53.51 75.35 95.63
CA LEU A 2 -52.63 76.45 95.16
C LEU A 2 -52.05 76.04 93.78
N LYS A 3 -51.98 76.88 92.73
CA LYS A 3 -50.92 77.84 92.33
C LYS A 3 -49.49 77.27 92.38
N SER A 4 -48.52 77.53 91.48
CA SER A 4 -48.40 78.12 90.14
C SER A 4 -46.91 78.49 89.97
N LYS A 5 -46.33 78.19 88.80
CA LYS A 5 -45.24 78.90 88.07
C LYS A 5 -43.77 78.86 88.57
N ARG A 6 -42.94 78.38 87.60
CA ARG A 6 -41.73 78.95 86.97
C ARG A 6 -40.54 79.39 87.86
N ILE A 7 -39.32 78.99 87.47
CA ILE A 7 -38.33 79.81 86.72
C ILE A 7 -37.01 79.04 86.58
N LEU A 8 -36.39 79.22 85.42
CA LEU A 8 -35.09 78.74 84.93
C LEU A 8 -33.92 79.49 85.59
N LEU A 9 -32.82 78.83 85.97
CA LEU A 9 -31.47 79.43 86.01
C LEU A 9 -30.36 78.37 85.96
N ALA A 10 -29.32 78.64 85.18
CA ALA A 10 -28.18 77.78 84.88
C ALA A 10 -27.10 77.76 85.99
N VAL A 11 -26.23 76.74 86.00
CA VAL A 11 -24.75 76.81 85.96
C VAL A 11 -24.08 75.46 86.31
N LEU A 12 -23.08 75.12 85.48
CA LEU A 12 -21.95 74.16 85.60
C LEU A 12 -21.94 73.06 86.66
N SER A 13 -21.70 71.82 86.22
CA SER A 13 -20.60 70.99 86.75
C SER A 13 -20.13 69.93 85.76
N MET A 14 -18.81 69.78 85.69
CA MET A 14 -17.99 68.93 84.84
C MET A 14 -18.14 67.44 85.21
N GLY A 15 -18.24 66.54 84.24
CA GLY A 15 -18.21 65.09 84.46
C GLY A 15 -17.82 64.31 83.21
N LEU A 16 -16.57 63.87 83.14
CA LEU A 16 -16.03 62.89 82.20
C LEU A 16 -16.78 61.55 82.33
N LEU A 17 -17.21 60.95 81.21
CA LEU A 17 -17.49 59.51 81.09
C LEU A 17 -16.92 59.01 79.76
N ILE A 18 -16.07 57.99 79.87
CA ILE A 18 -15.22 57.41 78.84
C ILE A 18 -16.02 56.38 78.03
N ALA A 19 -15.76 56.37 76.72
CA ALA A 19 -16.32 55.46 75.73
C ALA A 19 -15.89 53.99 75.93
N GLY A 20 -16.76 53.07 75.52
CA GLY A 20 -16.48 51.64 75.48
C GLY A 20 -17.40 50.90 74.50
N CYS A 21 -17.32 51.24 73.21
CA CYS A 21 -17.78 50.34 72.14
C CYS A 21 -16.61 49.44 71.77
N LYS A 22 -16.80 48.13 71.96
CA LYS A 22 -15.86 47.08 71.54
C LYS A 22 -16.12 46.82 70.05
N ASP A 23 -15.15 47.12 69.20
CA ASP A 23 -15.19 46.75 67.79
C ASP A 23 -15.25 45.22 67.67
N LYS A 24 -16.23 44.72 66.90
CA LYS A 24 -16.22 43.34 66.41
C LYS A 24 -15.23 43.30 65.26
N GLU A 25 -14.16 42.53 65.37
CA GLU A 25 -13.35 42.18 64.21
C GLU A 25 -14.23 41.41 63.22
N ASP A 26 -14.51 42.01 62.07
CA ASP A 26 -14.97 41.28 60.90
C ASP A 26 -13.84 40.33 60.48
N VAL A 27 -14.01 39.04 60.76
CA VAL A 27 -13.12 37.99 60.23
C VAL A 27 -13.31 37.98 58.71
N LYS A 28 -12.39 38.63 57.99
CA LYS A 28 -12.34 38.55 56.53
C LYS A 28 -12.23 37.05 56.15
N PRO A 29 -13.10 36.52 55.27
CA PRO A 29 -13.02 35.12 54.87
C PRO A 29 -11.62 34.79 54.38
N THR A 30 -11.02 33.69 54.85
CA THR A 30 -9.73 33.22 54.34
C THR A 30 -9.87 32.93 52.85
N ALA A 31 -9.06 33.60 52.03
CA ALA A 31 -9.06 33.40 50.59
C ALA A 31 -8.84 31.91 50.28
N THR A 32 -9.76 31.31 49.52
CA THR A 32 -9.79 29.87 49.28
C THR A 32 -9.70 29.59 47.79
N LEU A 33 -8.71 28.78 47.39
CA LEU A 33 -8.60 28.23 46.04
C LEU A 33 -9.38 26.92 45.97
N THR A 34 -10.18 26.78 44.92
CA THR A 34 -10.93 25.56 44.64
C THR A 34 -10.57 25.07 43.24
N ALA A 35 -9.75 24.03 43.16
CA ALA A 35 -9.50 23.31 41.92
C ALA A 35 -10.75 22.56 41.48
N ARG A 36 -10.99 22.50 40.17
CA ARG A 36 -12.02 21.65 39.56
C ARG A 36 -11.46 21.01 38.30
N ALA A 37 -11.26 19.70 38.31
CA ALA A 37 -10.69 18.93 37.19
C ALA A 37 -11.71 18.60 36.10
N GLY A 38 -13.01 18.83 36.37
CA GLY A 38 -14.11 18.44 35.50
C GLY A 38 -14.75 17.12 35.93
N ALA A 39 -15.68 16.62 35.12
CA ALA A 39 -16.33 15.34 35.37
C ALA A 39 -15.49 14.17 34.82
N ASP A 40 -15.63 13.01 35.46
CA ASP A 40 -15.05 11.75 34.98
C ASP A 40 -15.48 11.44 33.55
N GLN A 41 -14.58 10.85 32.77
CA GLN A 41 -14.79 10.59 31.34
C GLN A 41 -14.66 9.10 31.03
N ASN A 42 -15.54 8.60 30.16
CA ASN A 42 -15.44 7.27 29.57
C ASN A 42 -15.11 7.43 28.08
N VAL A 43 -13.98 6.91 27.64
CA VAL A 43 -13.47 7.09 26.27
C VAL A 43 -12.97 5.77 25.68
N LYS A 44 -12.69 5.77 24.38
CA LYS A 44 -11.95 4.66 23.77
C LYS A 44 -10.46 4.95 23.75
N VAL A 45 -9.67 3.89 23.79
CA VAL A 45 -8.23 3.97 23.51
C VAL A 45 -8.03 4.60 22.14
N GLY A 46 -7.18 5.62 22.05
CA GLY A 46 -6.96 6.41 20.83
C GLY A 46 -7.83 7.67 20.69
N ASP A 47 -8.89 7.85 21.49
CA ASP A 47 -9.68 9.08 21.46
C ASP A 47 -8.93 10.24 22.13
N VAL A 48 -9.06 11.44 21.58
CA VAL A 48 -8.53 12.65 22.24
C VAL A 48 -9.43 13.01 23.41
N VAL A 49 -8.88 12.93 24.62
CA VAL A 49 -9.49 13.36 25.87
C VAL A 49 -9.15 14.83 26.08
N ASN A 50 -10.17 15.67 26.14
CA ASN A 50 -10.00 17.07 26.53
C ASN A 50 -10.38 17.22 28.01
N LEU A 51 -9.46 17.73 28.81
CA LEU A 51 -9.70 18.03 30.22
C LEU A 51 -10.14 19.50 30.35
N ASP A 52 -10.89 19.83 31.39
CA ASP A 52 -11.39 21.19 31.57
C ASP A 52 -11.30 21.64 33.03
N GLY A 53 -10.24 22.42 33.29
CA GLY A 53 -9.96 23.03 34.58
C GLY A 53 -10.66 24.38 34.79
N SER A 54 -11.34 24.91 33.77
CA SER A 54 -11.83 26.29 33.76
C SER A 54 -12.92 26.59 34.80
N GLY A 55 -13.50 25.56 35.43
CA GLY A 55 -14.38 25.70 36.59
C GLY A 55 -13.66 26.01 37.91
N SER A 56 -12.32 26.02 37.92
CA SER A 56 -11.52 26.37 39.08
C SER A 56 -11.72 27.83 39.49
N THR A 57 -11.72 28.13 40.79
CA THR A 57 -12.03 29.47 41.31
C THR A 57 -11.14 29.88 42.47
N ASP A 58 -10.89 31.18 42.59
CA ASP A 58 -10.34 31.83 43.78
C ASP A 58 -11.43 32.72 44.38
N SER A 59 -11.67 32.62 45.70
CA SER A 59 -12.76 33.36 46.36
C SER A 59 -12.59 34.89 46.34
N GLU A 60 -11.40 35.40 46.03
CA GLU A 60 -11.09 36.82 45.85
C GLU A 60 -10.92 37.19 44.36
N ASN A 61 -11.23 36.28 43.42
CA ASN A 61 -11.06 36.44 41.97
C ASN A 61 -9.61 36.78 41.53
N LYS A 62 -8.61 36.34 42.29
CA LYS A 62 -7.20 36.48 41.87
C LYS A 62 -6.85 35.49 40.76
N THR A 63 -5.86 35.85 39.95
CA THR A 63 -5.27 34.94 38.96
C THR A 63 -4.51 33.80 39.64
N PHE A 64 -4.49 32.64 38.99
CA PHE A 64 -3.76 31.45 39.44
C PHE A 64 -3.24 30.66 38.23
N GLU A 65 -2.23 29.83 38.47
CA GLU A 65 -1.60 28.98 37.45
C GLU A 65 -2.15 27.56 37.52
N TYR A 66 -2.23 26.86 36.38
CA TYR A 66 -2.60 25.44 36.29
C TYR A 66 -1.36 24.56 36.16
N SER A 67 -1.41 23.36 36.75
CA SER A 67 -0.43 22.30 36.56
C SER A 67 -1.14 20.95 36.56
N TRP A 68 -1.16 20.30 35.41
CA TRP A 68 -1.78 19.00 35.21
C TRP A 68 -0.75 17.88 35.19
N THR A 69 -1.03 16.81 35.92
CA THR A 69 -0.16 15.62 36.00
C THR A 69 -0.97 14.33 36.03
N PHE A 70 -0.39 13.24 35.55
CA PHE A 70 -0.96 11.90 35.77
C PHE A 70 -0.60 11.41 37.18
N SER A 71 -1.59 11.22 38.05
CA SER A 71 -1.41 10.55 39.35
C SER A 71 -1.45 9.03 39.21
N LYS A 72 -2.16 8.51 38.21
CA LYS A 72 -2.23 7.09 37.86
C LYS A 72 -2.39 6.93 36.34
N LYS A 73 -1.73 5.92 35.78
CA LYS A 73 -1.97 5.43 34.41
C LYS A 73 -1.76 3.92 34.34
N PRO A 74 -2.33 3.22 33.34
CA PRO A 74 -2.10 1.80 33.15
C PRO A 74 -0.61 1.45 33.05
N ALA A 75 -0.20 0.30 33.60
CA ALA A 75 1.18 -0.14 33.53
C ALA A 75 1.62 -0.31 32.06
N GLY A 76 2.77 0.26 31.70
CA GLY A 76 3.28 0.27 30.32
C GLY A 76 2.77 1.41 29.44
N SER A 77 1.82 2.24 29.92
CA SER A 77 1.38 3.44 29.21
C SER A 77 2.51 4.47 29.14
N ASN A 78 2.72 5.06 27.96
CA ASN A 78 3.70 6.11 27.67
C ASN A 78 3.05 7.48 27.36
N VAL A 79 1.73 7.60 27.53
CA VAL A 79 1.00 8.84 27.25
C VAL A 79 1.51 10.04 28.06
N THR A 80 1.47 11.22 27.44
CA THR A 80 1.78 12.52 28.03
C THR A 80 0.63 13.51 27.81
N LEU A 81 0.54 14.53 28.66
CA LEU A 81 -0.40 15.64 28.51
C LEU A 81 0.14 16.66 27.52
N THR A 82 -0.73 17.14 26.64
CA THR A 82 -0.48 18.31 25.80
C THR A 82 -0.88 19.57 26.57
N LYS A 83 0.00 20.58 26.55
CA LYS A 83 -0.17 21.86 27.25
C LYS A 83 -0.61 21.71 28.72
N PRO A 84 0.17 21.00 29.56
CA PRO A 84 -0.22 20.69 30.94
C PRO A 84 -0.36 21.90 31.87
N THR A 85 -0.06 23.11 31.41
CA THR A 85 -0.21 24.37 32.16
C THR A 85 -1.40 25.22 31.70
N ASP A 86 -2.14 24.78 30.67
CA ASP A 86 -3.35 25.46 30.20
C ASP A 86 -4.55 25.05 31.05
N SER A 87 -5.62 25.85 31.01
CA SER A 87 -6.89 25.50 31.64
C SER A 87 -7.58 24.31 30.97
N LYS A 88 -7.20 23.96 29.73
CA LYS A 88 -7.78 22.86 28.94
C LYS A 88 -6.70 22.03 28.23
N PRO A 89 -5.93 21.20 28.95
CA PRO A 89 -4.98 20.29 28.33
C PRO A 89 -5.72 19.11 27.69
N ALA A 90 -5.00 18.34 26.87
CA ALA A 90 -5.53 17.13 26.26
C ALA A 90 -4.52 15.98 26.29
N PHE A 91 -5.00 14.75 26.21
CA PHE A 91 -4.16 13.56 25.98
C PHE A 91 -4.93 12.50 25.20
N THR A 92 -4.23 11.47 24.72
CA THR A 92 -4.84 10.35 24.01
C THR A 92 -4.46 9.05 24.71
N PRO A 93 -5.38 8.37 25.42
CA PRO A 93 -5.11 7.09 26.06
C PRO A 93 -4.51 6.08 25.07
N ASP A 94 -3.40 5.47 25.43
CA ASP A 94 -2.66 4.49 24.63
C ASP A 94 -2.93 3.03 25.03
N LEU A 95 -3.53 2.80 26.20
CA LEU A 95 -3.89 1.49 26.73
C LEU A 95 -5.27 1.55 27.38
N PRO A 96 -6.00 0.42 27.45
CA PRO A 96 -7.21 0.35 28.25
C PRO A 96 -6.89 0.42 29.74
N GLY A 97 -7.80 1.03 30.49
CA GLY A 97 -7.71 1.15 31.94
C GLY A 97 -8.01 2.56 32.43
N GLU A 98 -7.67 2.79 33.69
CA GLU A 98 -7.92 4.06 34.38
C GLU A 98 -6.70 4.98 34.29
N TYR A 99 -6.95 6.21 33.85
CA TYR A 99 -6.03 7.33 33.92
C TYR A 99 -6.61 8.31 34.95
N GLU A 100 -5.89 8.55 36.03
CA GLU A 100 -6.25 9.57 37.00
C GLU A 100 -5.37 10.79 36.74
N VAL A 101 -5.99 11.90 36.37
CA VAL A 101 -5.30 13.15 36.05
C VAL A 101 -5.63 14.17 37.12
N GLU A 102 -4.60 14.73 37.74
CA GLU A 102 -4.72 15.74 38.78
C GLU A 102 -4.46 17.12 38.16
N VAL A 103 -5.37 18.06 38.39
CA VAL A 103 -5.11 19.48 38.22
C VAL A 103 -4.74 20.08 39.56
N LYS A 104 -3.64 20.81 39.58
CA LYS A 104 -3.24 21.64 40.71
C LYS A 104 -3.26 23.10 40.29
N ILE A 105 -3.97 23.93 41.04
CA ILE A 105 -3.94 25.39 40.89
C ILE A 105 -3.15 26.03 42.02
N SER A 106 -2.41 27.10 41.73
CA SER A 106 -1.65 27.84 42.73
C SER A 106 -1.58 29.34 42.48
N ASN A 107 -1.63 30.12 43.56
CA ASN A 107 -1.30 31.55 43.59
C ASN A 107 -0.73 31.94 44.97
N GLU A 108 -0.65 33.24 45.26
CA GLU A 108 -0.16 33.77 46.54
C GLU A 108 -0.98 33.33 47.78
N ASN A 109 -2.24 32.92 47.60
CA ASN A 109 -3.12 32.46 48.67
C ASN A 109 -2.94 30.96 48.99
N GLY A 110 -2.21 30.20 48.17
CA GLY A 110 -1.91 28.79 48.40
C GLY A 110 -2.09 27.90 47.18
N GLN A 111 -2.39 26.62 47.42
CA GLN A 111 -2.56 25.60 46.38
C GLN A 111 -3.84 24.79 46.63
N SER A 112 -4.49 24.36 45.55
CA SER A 112 -5.65 23.48 45.58
C SER A 112 -5.49 22.44 44.48
N ALA A 113 -5.97 21.22 44.70
CA ALA A 113 -5.87 20.15 43.72
C ALA A 113 -7.21 19.40 43.61
N ASP A 114 -7.51 18.94 42.41
CA ASP A 114 -8.67 18.10 42.11
C ASP A 114 -8.30 17.07 41.05
N LYS A 115 -9.05 15.98 40.99
CA LYS A 115 -8.75 14.84 40.11
C LYS A 115 -9.94 14.52 39.22
N VAL A 116 -9.63 14.08 38.02
CA VAL A 116 -10.60 13.52 37.08
C VAL A 116 -10.16 12.11 36.71
N LEU A 117 -11.10 11.17 36.80
CA LEU A 117 -10.90 9.80 36.37
C LEU A 117 -11.32 9.66 34.91
N VAL A 118 -10.39 9.18 34.08
CA VAL A 118 -10.64 8.85 32.68
C VAL A 118 -10.53 7.34 32.52
N THR A 119 -11.66 6.69 32.24
CA THR A 119 -11.71 5.26 31.98
C THR A 119 -11.66 5.01 30.47
N ALA A 120 -10.52 4.53 30.00
CA ALA A 120 -10.33 4.15 28.61
C ALA A 120 -10.68 2.67 28.40
N THR A 121 -11.57 2.40 27.45
CA THR A 121 -11.95 1.03 27.09
C THR A 121 -11.48 0.69 25.68
N MET A 122 -11.14 -0.58 25.43
CA MET A 122 -10.94 -1.03 24.05
C MET A 122 -12.25 -0.94 23.26
N ILE A 123 -12.12 -0.71 21.97
CA ILE A 123 -13.19 -0.93 21.01
C ILE A 123 -12.96 -2.30 20.35
N GLU A 124 -13.95 -3.19 20.50
CA GLU A 124 -13.87 -4.51 19.89
C GLU A 124 -14.12 -4.41 18.37
N PRO A 125 -13.33 -5.12 17.55
CA PRO A 125 -13.56 -5.20 16.12
C PRO A 125 -14.92 -5.85 15.82
N ILE A 126 -15.63 -5.35 14.81
CA ILE A 126 -16.87 -6.00 14.34
C ILE A 126 -16.51 -7.26 13.56
N VAL A 127 -17.12 -8.39 13.94
CA VAL A 127 -16.93 -9.65 13.22
C VAL A 127 -17.71 -9.65 11.91
N LEU A 128 -17.02 -10.04 10.83
CA LEU A 128 -17.56 -10.29 9.50
C LEU A 128 -17.42 -11.79 9.19
N GLU A 129 -18.54 -12.49 9.20
CA GLU A 129 -18.56 -13.96 9.03
C GLU A 129 -19.61 -14.45 8.02
N THR A 130 -20.37 -13.54 7.44
CA THR A 130 -21.40 -13.83 6.44
C THR A 130 -21.09 -13.12 5.13
N ASN A 131 -21.52 -13.73 4.02
CA ASN A 131 -21.45 -13.12 2.70
C ASN A 131 -22.17 -11.76 2.66
N ILE A 132 -21.57 -10.81 1.94
CA ILE A 132 -22.15 -9.49 1.68
C ILE A 132 -23.12 -9.63 0.50
N LYS A 133 -24.42 -9.64 0.81
CA LYS A 133 -25.51 -9.79 -0.18
C LYS A 133 -26.25 -8.49 -0.49
N ASP A 134 -26.09 -7.50 0.37
CA ASP A 134 -26.64 -6.16 0.23
C ASP A 134 -25.51 -5.14 0.28
N LYS A 135 -25.78 -3.93 -0.24
CA LYS A 135 -24.83 -2.82 -0.17
C LYS A 135 -24.37 -2.61 1.28
N LYS A 136 -23.06 -2.62 1.50
CA LYS A 136 -22.44 -2.45 2.81
C LYS A 136 -21.34 -1.41 2.75
N VAL A 137 -21.33 -0.51 3.74
CA VAL A 137 -20.27 0.46 3.96
C VAL A 137 -19.60 0.13 5.28
N LEU A 138 -18.28 0.00 5.26
CA LEU A 138 -17.46 -0.16 6.45
C LEU A 138 -16.79 1.18 6.76
N GLU A 139 -17.08 1.71 7.94
CA GLU A 139 -16.52 2.96 8.48
C GLU A 139 -15.21 2.68 9.24
N ASP A 140 -14.32 3.67 9.29
CA ASP A 140 -13.17 3.76 10.19
C ASP A 140 -13.69 4.01 11.62
N ARG A 141 -13.57 3.00 12.49
CA ARG A 141 -14.15 2.95 13.84
C ARG A 141 -13.10 3.13 14.92
N VAL A 142 -11.84 2.79 14.64
CA VAL A 142 -10.76 2.73 15.60
C VAL A 142 -9.64 3.67 15.18
N ALA A 143 -9.47 4.75 15.93
CA ALA A 143 -8.49 5.78 15.61
C ALA A 143 -7.04 5.25 15.57
N ASN A 144 -6.73 4.21 16.35
CA ASN A 144 -5.43 3.55 16.31
C ASN A 144 -5.41 2.49 15.18
N PRO A 145 -4.64 2.69 14.10
CA PRO A 145 -4.60 1.78 12.95
C PRO A 145 -3.93 0.42 13.24
N ASP A 146 -3.32 0.24 14.41
CA ASP A 146 -2.80 -1.06 14.86
C ASP A 146 -3.88 -1.96 15.47
N ILE A 147 -5.06 -1.41 15.74
CA ILE A 147 -6.23 -2.14 16.23
C ILE A 147 -7.23 -2.25 15.07
N PRO A 148 -7.63 -3.47 14.65
CA PRO A 148 -8.57 -3.64 13.54
C PRO A 148 -9.97 -3.08 13.83
N ASP A 149 -10.62 -2.50 12.83
CA ASP A 149 -12.05 -2.13 12.89
C ASP A 149 -12.96 -3.34 12.77
N TYR A 150 -12.53 -4.31 11.94
CA TYR A 150 -13.26 -5.51 11.59
C TYR A 150 -12.37 -6.74 11.65
N ILE A 151 -12.96 -7.88 12.03
CA ILE A 151 -12.30 -9.18 11.95
C ILE A 151 -13.11 -10.12 11.05
N VAL A 152 -12.44 -10.76 10.09
CA VAL A 152 -13.03 -11.78 9.22
C VAL A 152 -12.69 -13.17 9.75
N ASN A 153 -13.67 -13.85 10.36
CA ASN A 153 -13.50 -15.17 11.00
C ASN A 153 -13.90 -16.36 10.12
N ALA A 154 -14.54 -16.10 8.98
CA ALA A 154 -14.92 -17.11 7.99
C ALA A 154 -14.62 -16.60 6.58
N ASN A 155 -14.66 -17.48 5.57
CA ASN A 155 -14.61 -17.00 4.19
C ASN A 155 -15.83 -16.09 3.93
N VAL A 156 -15.58 -14.90 3.40
CA VAL A 156 -16.64 -13.93 3.10
C VAL A 156 -16.67 -13.70 1.59
N GLN A 157 -17.83 -13.95 1.00
CA GLN A 157 -18.10 -13.60 -0.39
C GLN A 157 -18.74 -12.22 -0.47
N ILE A 158 -18.30 -11.42 -1.43
CA ILE A 158 -18.89 -10.13 -1.78
C ILE A 158 -19.72 -10.34 -3.05
N ASN A 159 -21.04 -10.34 -2.89
CA ASN A 159 -22.03 -10.49 -3.97
C ASN A 159 -22.85 -9.20 -4.20
N ALA A 160 -22.51 -8.13 -3.49
CA ALA A 160 -23.07 -6.79 -3.64
C ALA A 160 -21.97 -5.74 -3.45
N GLU A 161 -22.30 -4.45 -3.48
CA GLU A 161 -21.33 -3.39 -3.23
C GLU A 161 -20.80 -3.40 -1.79
N LEU A 162 -19.49 -3.56 -1.64
CA LEU A 162 -18.76 -3.31 -0.40
C LEU A 162 -17.89 -2.06 -0.57
N THR A 163 -18.21 -1.02 0.22
CA THR A 163 -17.40 0.20 0.30
C THR A 163 -16.59 0.20 1.59
N LEU A 164 -15.28 0.41 1.47
CA LEU A 164 -14.35 0.61 2.59
C LEU A 164 -13.95 2.09 2.62
N LYS A 165 -14.21 2.76 3.75
CA LYS A 165 -13.82 4.16 3.95
C LYS A 165 -12.32 4.31 4.24
N PRO A 166 -11.71 5.49 4.00
CA PRO A 166 -10.31 5.73 4.36
C PRO A 166 -10.03 5.38 5.81
N GLY A 167 -8.90 4.71 6.06
CA GLY A 167 -8.46 4.31 7.40
C GLY A 167 -8.94 2.94 7.86
N VAL A 168 -9.91 2.32 7.17
CA VAL A 168 -10.45 1.01 7.58
C VAL A 168 -9.37 -0.06 7.64
N VAL A 169 -9.29 -0.76 8.77
CA VAL A 169 -8.43 -1.92 9.03
C VAL A 169 -9.29 -3.18 9.20
N ILE A 170 -9.08 -4.17 8.33
CA ILE A 170 -9.72 -5.48 8.40
C ILE A 170 -8.66 -6.55 8.67
N ALA A 171 -8.80 -7.24 9.80
CA ALA A 171 -7.95 -8.37 10.16
C ALA A 171 -8.60 -9.70 9.80
N PHE A 172 -7.88 -10.56 9.10
CA PHE A 172 -8.35 -11.87 8.66
C PHE A 172 -7.83 -12.96 9.61
N ALA A 173 -8.75 -13.77 10.14
CA ALA A 173 -8.39 -14.98 10.88
C ALA A 173 -7.63 -15.97 10.00
N ARG A 174 -7.01 -16.96 10.65
CA ARG A 174 -6.17 -17.95 9.96
C ARG A 174 -6.95 -18.62 8.83
N ASP A 175 -6.33 -18.70 7.66
CA ASP A 175 -6.87 -19.36 6.46
C ASP A 175 -8.19 -18.82 5.90
N THR A 176 -8.73 -17.70 6.39
CA THR A 176 -9.94 -17.10 5.80
C THR A 176 -9.63 -16.41 4.47
N ARG A 177 -10.63 -16.29 3.60
CA ARG A 177 -10.54 -15.61 2.31
C ARG A 177 -11.61 -14.55 2.15
N LEU A 178 -11.28 -13.54 1.36
CA LEU A 178 -12.24 -12.62 0.78
C LEU A 178 -12.45 -12.98 -0.69
N GLU A 179 -13.68 -13.18 -1.11
CA GLU A 179 -14.00 -13.57 -2.49
C GLU A 179 -14.96 -12.56 -3.13
N LEU A 180 -14.51 -11.82 -4.13
CA LEU A 180 -15.36 -10.92 -4.89
C LEU A 180 -15.90 -11.64 -6.12
N ASN A 181 -17.20 -11.93 -6.13
CA ASN A 181 -17.82 -12.72 -7.19
C ASN A 181 -18.39 -11.86 -8.32
N ASP A 182 -18.55 -12.47 -9.49
CA ASP A 182 -19.07 -11.80 -10.70
C ASP A 182 -20.60 -11.55 -10.67
N ASN A 183 -21.31 -12.13 -9.71
CA ASN A 183 -22.75 -11.98 -9.52
C ASN A 183 -23.13 -10.67 -8.79
N GLY A 184 -22.63 -9.53 -9.28
CA GLY A 184 -22.95 -8.21 -8.71
C GLY A 184 -22.00 -7.71 -7.61
N GLY A 185 -20.92 -8.42 -7.31
CA GLY A 185 -19.90 -7.96 -6.36
C GLY A 185 -19.20 -6.70 -6.85
N ILE A 186 -19.12 -5.67 -5.99
CA ILE A 186 -18.31 -4.47 -6.23
C ILE A 186 -17.45 -4.22 -5.00
N LEU A 187 -16.16 -3.96 -5.19
CA LEU A 187 -15.28 -3.51 -4.12
C LEU A 187 -14.82 -2.07 -4.39
N LEU A 188 -15.24 -1.15 -3.52
CA LEU A 188 -14.81 0.26 -3.52
C LEU A 188 -13.95 0.50 -2.28
N ALA A 189 -12.63 0.44 -2.43
CA ALA A 189 -11.69 0.71 -1.35
C ALA A 189 -10.80 1.89 -1.73
N LYS A 190 -11.14 3.07 -1.23
CA LYS A 190 -10.42 4.32 -1.51
C LYS A 190 -9.91 4.91 -0.20
N GLY A 191 -8.70 4.54 0.16
CA GLY A 191 -7.94 5.20 1.22
C GLY A 191 -7.31 6.49 0.73
N ASP A 192 -6.50 7.08 1.59
CA ASP A 192 -5.60 8.18 1.22
C ASP A 192 -4.21 7.96 1.85
N SER A 193 -3.26 8.84 1.54
CA SER A 193 -1.86 8.68 1.99
C SER A 193 -1.68 8.79 3.52
N LEU A 194 -2.62 9.40 4.22
CA LEU A 194 -2.61 9.54 5.69
C LEU A 194 -3.45 8.42 6.35
N LYS A 195 -4.49 7.95 5.66
CA LYS A 195 -5.42 6.93 6.10
C LYS A 195 -5.55 5.81 5.05
N PRO A 196 -4.50 4.99 4.85
CA PRO A 196 -4.59 3.84 3.98
C PRO A 196 -5.59 2.82 4.54
N ILE A 197 -6.25 2.08 3.65
CA ILE A 197 -7.08 0.93 4.03
C ILE A 197 -6.15 -0.27 4.19
N ARG A 198 -6.30 -1.07 5.25
CA ARG A 198 -5.41 -2.20 5.54
C ARG A 198 -6.18 -3.52 5.59
N LEU A 199 -5.81 -4.45 4.72
CA LEU A 199 -6.32 -5.81 4.66
C LEU A 199 -5.20 -6.77 5.09
N ILE A 200 -5.23 -7.19 6.36
CA ILE A 200 -4.07 -7.82 7.02
C ILE A 200 -4.44 -9.13 7.72
N GLY A 201 -3.48 -10.02 7.93
CA GLY A 201 -3.64 -11.14 8.86
C GLY A 201 -3.83 -10.66 10.29
N LYS A 202 -4.65 -11.37 11.09
CA LYS A 202 -4.83 -11.10 12.53
C LYS A 202 -3.52 -11.21 13.30
N GLU A 203 -2.60 -12.04 12.83
CA GLU A 203 -1.21 -12.03 13.25
C GLU A 203 -0.34 -11.56 12.07
N PRO A 204 0.71 -10.76 12.33
CA PRO A 204 1.58 -10.19 11.29
C PRO A 204 2.61 -11.20 10.77
N THR A 205 2.12 -12.35 10.31
CA THR A 205 2.94 -13.49 9.82
C THR A 205 2.66 -13.71 8.34
N LYS A 206 3.69 -13.86 7.51
CA LYS A 206 3.51 -14.20 6.08
C LYS A 206 2.66 -15.46 5.96
N GLY A 207 1.64 -15.45 5.09
CA GLY A 207 0.80 -16.62 4.89
C GLY A 207 -0.11 -16.96 6.07
N PHE A 208 -0.56 -15.96 6.82
CA PHE A 208 -1.52 -16.16 7.91
C PHE A 208 -2.94 -16.42 7.41
N TRP A 209 -3.39 -15.63 6.43
CA TRP A 209 -4.73 -15.75 5.85
C TRP A 209 -4.67 -16.09 4.37
N GLY A 210 -5.81 -16.49 3.80
CA GLY A 210 -5.87 -17.06 2.46
C GLY A 210 -5.62 -16.08 1.32
N GLY A 211 -5.86 -14.78 1.51
CA GLY A 211 -5.80 -13.75 0.47
C GLY A 211 -7.15 -13.46 -0.20
N ILE A 212 -7.11 -12.65 -1.26
CA ILE A 212 -8.29 -12.17 -1.98
C ILE A 212 -8.44 -12.90 -3.32
N VAL A 213 -9.59 -13.51 -3.55
CA VAL A 213 -9.99 -13.99 -4.89
C VAL A 213 -10.91 -12.97 -5.52
N PHE A 214 -10.54 -12.43 -6.67
CA PHE A 214 -11.29 -11.36 -7.32
C PHE A 214 -11.76 -11.82 -8.71
N ARG A 215 -13.08 -11.86 -8.91
CA ARG A 215 -13.74 -12.33 -10.16
C ARG A 215 -14.69 -11.33 -10.80
N SER A 216 -14.98 -10.21 -10.13
CA SER A 216 -15.98 -9.25 -10.61
C SER A 216 -15.53 -8.53 -11.88
N SER A 217 -16.36 -8.58 -12.91
CA SER A 217 -16.24 -7.83 -14.16
C SER A 217 -16.76 -6.39 -14.06
N ASN A 218 -17.29 -5.98 -12.90
CA ASN A 218 -17.86 -4.65 -12.73
C ASN A 218 -16.79 -3.56 -12.89
N GLY A 219 -17.07 -2.54 -13.71
CA GLY A 219 -16.12 -1.46 -13.96
C GLY A 219 -15.92 -0.48 -12.81
N ALA A 220 -16.73 -0.55 -11.76
CA ALA A 220 -16.62 0.30 -10.57
C ALA A 220 -15.53 -0.18 -9.59
N ASN A 221 -15.03 -1.41 -9.72
CA ASN A 221 -14.07 -1.95 -8.75
C ASN A 221 -12.77 -1.14 -8.70
N GLU A 222 -12.38 -0.74 -7.49
CA GLU A 222 -11.25 0.15 -7.28
C GLU A 222 -10.57 -0.09 -5.94
N LEU A 223 -9.25 -0.22 -5.99
CA LEU A 223 -8.33 -0.17 -4.85
C LEU A 223 -7.43 1.05 -5.01
N GLU A 224 -7.50 1.97 -4.07
CA GLU A 224 -6.64 3.16 -4.00
C GLU A 224 -6.14 3.33 -2.56
N TYR A 225 -4.81 3.44 -2.37
CA TYR A 225 -4.18 3.46 -1.04
C TYR A 225 -4.60 2.28 -0.14
N VAL A 226 -4.55 1.06 -0.70
CA VAL A 226 -4.87 -0.18 0.01
C VAL A 226 -3.60 -0.99 0.27
N GLU A 227 -3.41 -1.43 1.51
CA GLU A 227 -2.41 -2.40 1.92
C GLU A 227 -3.03 -3.81 1.93
N VAL A 228 -2.41 -4.77 1.25
CA VAL A 228 -2.72 -6.20 1.35
C VAL A 228 -1.49 -6.92 1.89
N ALA A 229 -1.58 -7.42 3.12
CA ALA A 229 -0.44 -8.02 3.80
C ALA A 229 -0.76 -9.33 4.56
N HIS A 230 0.28 -10.14 4.77
CA HIS A 230 0.23 -11.39 5.54
C HIS A 230 -0.67 -12.48 4.93
N ALA A 231 -1.04 -12.33 3.66
CA ALA A 231 -1.85 -13.32 2.94
C ALA A 231 -1.00 -14.45 2.35
N GLY A 232 -1.69 -15.42 1.74
CA GLY A 232 -1.10 -16.56 1.07
C GLY A 232 -0.93 -17.78 1.95
N SER A 233 -1.84 -18.09 2.88
CA SER A 233 -1.74 -19.36 3.64
C SER A 233 -1.99 -20.61 2.78
N LYS A 234 -2.72 -20.44 1.65
CA LYS A 234 -3.11 -21.50 0.71
C LYS A 234 -3.21 -20.97 -0.71
N THR A 235 -3.14 -21.85 -1.70
CA THR A 235 -3.19 -21.47 -3.13
C THR A 235 -4.53 -20.84 -3.50
N LEU A 236 -4.52 -19.62 -4.04
CA LEU A 236 -5.73 -18.92 -4.47
C LEU A 236 -6.30 -19.48 -5.78
N ILE A 237 -5.40 -19.93 -6.67
CA ILE A 237 -5.73 -20.56 -7.94
C ILE A 237 -4.63 -21.55 -8.32
N ASN A 238 -5.01 -22.75 -8.76
CA ASN A 238 -4.07 -23.83 -9.12
C ASN A 238 -3.00 -24.02 -8.03
N THR A 239 -1.73 -23.83 -8.39
CA THR A 239 -0.55 -23.92 -7.52
C THR A 239 -0.09 -22.56 -6.99
N ILE A 240 -0.79 -21.47 -7.30
CA ILE A 240 -0.37 -20.09 -7.03
C ILE A 240 -0.89 -19.61 -5.68
N LYS A 241 0.03 -19.23 -4.80
CA LYS A 241 -0.25 -18.45 -3.58
C LYS A 241 -0.01 -16.97 -3.88
N ALA A 242 -0.90 -16.09 -3.42
CA ALA A 242 -0.73 -14.67 -3.56
C ALA A 242 -1.48 -13.88 -2.48
N GLY A 243 -1.14 -12.60 -2.32
CA GLY A 243 -1.95 -11.64 -1.55
C GLY A 243 -3.34 -11.46 -2.17
N MET A 244 -3.37 -11.28 -3.50
CA MET A 244 -4.58 -11.20 -4.29
C MET A 244 -4.42 -11.92 -5.64
N ALA A 245 -5.46 -12.62 -6.07
CA ALA A 245 -5.57 -13.22 -7.40
C ALA A 245 -6.77 -12.61 -8.12
N VAL A 246 -6.52 -11.89 -9.21
CA VAL A 246 -7.54 -11.36 -10.11
C VAL A 246 -7.70 -12.34 -11.27
N ILE A 247 -8.83 -13.03 -11.28
CA ILE A 247 -9.07 -14.23 -12.08
C ILE A 247 -10.51 -14.28 -12.58
N GLY A 248 -10.78 -15.05 -13.64
CA GLY A 248 -12.14 -15.36 -14.06
C GLY A 248 -12.38 -15.24 -15.56
N SER A 249 -13.18 -16.18 -16.06
CA SER A 249 -13.70 -16.21 -17.43
C SER A 249 -14.52 -14.97 -17.82
N SER A 250 -14.99 -14.21 -16.84
CA SER A 250 -15.86 -13.03 -16.95
C SER A 250 -15.16 -11.71 -17.32
N ARG A 251 -13.84 -11.72 -17.57
CA ARG A 251 -13.05 -10.49 -17.77
C ARG A 251 -13.10 -9.57 -16.55
N ALA A 252 -12.67 -10.10 -15.40
CA ALA A 252 -12.59 -9.34 -14.16
C ALA A 252 -11.91 -7.98 -14.40
N LYS A 253 -12.49 -6.91 -13.85
CA LYS A 253 -12.07 -5.54 -14.11
C LYS A 253 -11.79 -4.82 -12.81
N ILE A 254 -10.64 -4.16 -12.72
CA ILE A 254 -10.18 -3.49 -11.50
C ILE A 254 -9.23 -2.33 -11.81
N SER A 255 -9.34 -1.25 -11.04
CA SER A 255 -8.33 -0.20 -10.91
C SER A 255 -7.52 -0.41 -9.62
N ILE A 256 -6.19 -0.39 -9.70
CA ILE A 256 -5.27 -0.59 -8.57
C ILE A 256 -4.26 0.55 -8.56
N LYS A 257 -4.35 1.48 -7.61
CA LYS A 257 -3.48 2.67 -7.56
C LYS A 257 -2.94 2.89 -6.17
N HIS A 258 -1.68 3.32 -6.05
CA HIS A 258 -1.05 3.63 -4.77
C HIS A 258 -1.14 2.50 -3.73
N CYS A 259 -1.32 1.25 -4.17
CA CYS A 259 -1.51 0.11 -3.29
C CYS A 259 -0.17 -0.51 -2.88
N LEU A 260 -0.17 -1.15 -1.71
CA LEU A 260 0.97 -1.86 -1.15
C LEU A 260 0.63 -3.35 -0.99
N PHE A 261 1.30 -4.21 -1.73
CA PHE A 261 1.22 -5.65 -1.56
C PHE A 261 2.49 -6.14 -0.88
N GLN A 262 2.40 -6.46 0.42
CA GLN A 262 3.61 -6.75 1.19
C GLN A 262 3.53 -7.94 2.11
N LYS A 263 4.68 -8.57 2.37
CA LYS A 263 4.81 -9.64 3.37
C LYS A 263 3.78 -10.76 3.15
N ASN A 264 3.51 -11.09 1.88
CA ASN A 264 2.67 -12.24 1.53
C ASN A 264 3.54 -13.49 1.33
N ASP A 265 2.98 -14.65 1.66
CA ASP A 265 3.57 -15.95 1.36
C ASP A 265 3.10 -16.41 -0.03
N GLY A 266 3.87 -16.04 -1.05
CA GLY A 266 3.50 -16.14 -2.46
C GLY A 266 3.80 -14.83 -3.18
N TYR A 267 3.10 -14.59 -4.28
CA TYR A 267 3.15 -13.31 -5.00
C TYR A 267 2.38 -12.22 -4.24
N GLY A 268 2.69 -10.95 -4.49
CA GLY A 268 1.79 -9.87 -4.05
C GLY A 268 0.47 -9.92 -4.82
N LEU A 269 0.55 -10.03 -6.14
CA LEU A 269 -0.58 -10.03 -7.06
C LEU A 269 -0.43 -11.09 -8.16
N TYR A 270 -1.51 -11.82 -8.44
CA TYR A 270 -1.63 -12.69 -9.61
C TYR A 270 -2.71 -12.17 -10.56
N ILE A 271 -2.42 -12.13 -11.87
CA ILE A 271 -3.34 -11.65 -12.91
C ILE A 271 -3.48 -12.67 -14.05
N GLU A 272 -4.71 -13.10 -14.28
CA GLU A 272 -5.05 -13.99 -15.39
C GLU A 272 -5.24 -13.24 -16.73
N GLU A 273 -5.08 -13.94 -17.86
CA GLU A 273 -5.09 -13.39 -19.22
C GLU A 273 -6.22 -12.41 -19.54
N ARG A 274 -7.45 -12.72 -19.12
CA ARG A 274 -8.64 -11.98 -19.55
C ARG A 274 -8.97 -10.80 -18.64
N VAL A 275 -8.14 -10.52 -17.65
CA VAL A 275 -8.34 -9.41 -16.71
C VAL A 275 -8.18 -8.07 -17.43
N VAL A 276 -9.02 -7.11 -17.06
CA VAL A 276 -8.93 -5.73 -17.50
C VAL A 276 -8.44 -4.87 -16.35
N LEU A 277 -7.16 -4.50 -16.37
CA LEU A 277 -6.61 -3.47 -15.50
C LEU A 277 -7.04 -2.09 -16.05
N SER A 278 -8.12 -1.53 -15.51
CA SER A 278 -8.58 -0.19 -15.92
C SER A 278 -7.73 0.95 -15.36
N GLY A 279 -6.86 0.65 -14.39
CA GLY A 279 -5.85 1.54 -13.88
C GLY A 279 -4.80 0.75 -13.09
N PHE A 280 -3.53 1.08 -13.30
CA PHE A 280 -2.42 0.57 -12.50
C PHE A 280 -1.44 1.73 -12.33
N GLU A 281 -1.30 2.28 -11.12
CA GLU A 281 -0.47 3.46 -10.90
C GLU A 281 0.27 3.41 -9.56
N LYS A 282 1.60 3.60 -9.56
CA LYS A 282 2.43 3.80 -8.35
C LYS A 282 2.18 2.78 -7.24
N ASN A 283 1.99 1.53 -7.62
CA ASN A 283 1.86 0.42 -6.69
C ASN A 283 3.23 0.00 -6.18
N THR A 284 3.29 -0.52 -4.96
CA THR A 284 4.52 -1.03 -4.36
C THR A 284 4.33 -2.49 -3.96
N PHE A 285 5.31 -3.32 -4.29
CA PHE A 285 5.38 -4.72 -3.90
C PHE A 285 6.65 -4.93 -3.08
N SER A 286 6.52 -5.39 -1.84
CA SER A 286 7.66 -5.55 -0.94
C SER A 286 7.61 -6.80 -0.08
N GLU A 287 8.76 -7.41 0.16
CA GLU A 287 8.90 -8.52 1.12
C GLU A 287 7.95 -9.71 0.86
N ASN A 288 7.43 -9.88 -0.35
CA ASN A 288 6.67 -11.08 -0.72
C ASN A 288 7.62 -12.27 -0.90
N THR A 289 7.16 -13.49 -0.67
CA THR A 289 8.02 -14.69 -0.74
C THR A 289 8.42 -15.05 -2.18
N GLU A 290 7.56 -14.74 -3.15
CA GLU A 290 7.85 -14.86 -4.58
C GLU A 290 8.18 -13.50 -5.19
N ALA A 291 7.94 -13.31 -6.49
CA ALA A 291 7.99 -11.99 -7.11
C ALA A 291 6.82 -11.10 -6.65
N GLY A 292 6.92 -9.79 -6.89
CA GLY A 292 5.82 -8.87 -6.57
C GLY A 292 4.53 -9.21 -7.32
N ILE A 293 4.67 -9.58 -8.60
CA ILE A 293 3.53 -9.89 -9.47
C ILE A 293 3.84 -11.06 -10.41
N LEU A 294 2.82 -11.87 -10.67
CA LEU A 294 2.78 -12.87 -11.74
C LEU A 294 1.60 -12.56 -12.66
N LEU A 295 1.83 -12.34 -13.95
CA LEU A 295 0.77 -11.94 -14.90
C LEU A 295 0.92 -12.52 -16.30
N ASN A 296 -0.17 -12.44 -17.06
CA ASN A 296 -0.16 -12.72 -18.50
C ASN A 296 0.59 -11.62 -19.26
N ALA A 297 1.25 -11.98 -20.36
CA ALA A 297 1.93 -11.03 -21.22
C ALA A 297 1.01 -9.91 -21.77
N ASN A 298 -0.27 -10.19 -22.02
CA ASN A 298 -1.24 -9.21 -22.52
C ASN A 298 -1.55 -8.10 -21.50
N ASN A 299 -1.32 -8.32 -20.20
CA ASN A 299 -1.57 -7.33 -19.16
C ASN A 299 -0.35 -6.46 -18.82
N VAL A 300 0.83 -6.78 -19.36
CA VAL A 300 2.07 -6.03 -19.09
C VAL A 300 1.96 -4.58 -19.53
N ALA A 301 1.32 -4.31 -20.68
CA ALA A 301 1.14 -2.96 -21.20
C ALA A 301 0.25 -2.08 -20.32
N SER A 302 -0.49 -2.66 -19.37
CA SER A 302 -1.31 -1.92 -18.40
C SER A 302 -0.55 -1.48 -17.16
N LEU A 303 0.68 -1.97 -16.93
CA LEU A 303 1.49 -1.58 -15.77
C LEU A 303 2.09 -0.18 -15.97
N ASP A 304 2.14 0.63 -14.92
CA ASP A 304 2.85 1.90 -14.96
C ASP A 304 4.33 1.75 -14.60
N TYR A 305 5.17 2.53 -15.28
CA TYR A 305 6.63 2.51 -15.10
C TYR A 305 7.11 3.05 -13.74
N ASN A 306 6.22 3.66 -12.93
CA ASN A 306 6.54 4.18 -11.59
C ASN A 306 6.21 3.19 -10.46
N SER A 307 5.51 2.08 -10.75
CA SER A 307 5.33 1.00 -9.77
C SER A 307 6.65 0.35 -9.41
N VAL A 308 6.76 -0.12 -8.16
CA VAL A 308 8.01 -0.64 -7.59
C VAL A 308 7.84 -2.11 -7.22
N PHE A 309 8.65 -2.98 -7.84
CA PHE A 309 8.67 -4.42 -7.59
C PHE A 309 9.98 -4.90 -6.94
N SER A 310 10.87 -3.96 -6.59
CA SER A 310 12.26 -4.20 -6.21
C SER A 310 12.54 -4.08 -4.70
N LYS A 311 11.51 -4.02 -3.86
CA LYS A 311 11.64 -3.85 -2.40
C LYS A 311 11.70 -5.19 -1.65
N ALA A 312 12.78 -5.92 -1.84
CA ALA A 312 13.08 -7.16 -1.10
C ALA A 312 12.02 -8.27 -1.24
N ASN A 313 11.38 -8.37 -2.40
CA ASN A 313 10.62 -9.57 -2.76
C ASN A 313 11.59 -10.76 -2.93
N GLY A 314 11.11 -11.99 -2.82
CA GLY A 314 11.92 -13.19 -3.05
C GLY A 314 12.60 -13.15 -4.42
N ARG A 315 11.94 -12.51 -5.40
CA ARG A 315 12.59 -12.04 -6.64
C ARG A 315 12.13 -10.61 -6.97
N ASN A 316 13.07 -9.70 -7.13
CA ASN A 316 12.82 -8.28 -7.46
C ASN A 316 12.60 -8.07 -8.96
N ILE A 317 11.57 -8.74 -9.49
CA ILE A 317 11.24 -8.84 -10.92
C ILE A 317 9.72 -8.85 -11.11
N ILE A 318 9.29 -8.75 -12.36
CA ILE A 318 7.91 -9.03 -12.79
C ILE A 318 7.91 -10.37 -13.51
N GLU A 319 7.12 -11.34 -13.07
CA GLU A 319 7.09 -12.66 -13.71
C GLU A 319 5.92 -12.79 -14.69
N ILE A 320 6.23 -13.30 -15.88
CA ILE A 320 5.30 -13.53 -16.97
C ILE A 320 5.27 -15.03 -17.25
N TYR A 321 4.11 -15.65 -17.03
CA TYR A 321 3.92 -17.07 -17.34
C TYR A 321 3.74 -17.32 -18.84
N ALA A 322 3.85 -18.58 -19.24
CA ALA A 322 3.72 -19.01 -20.62
C ALA A 322 2.43 -18.47 -21.27
N SER A 323 2.58 -17.64 -22.30
CA SER A 323 1.45 -16.97 -22.94
C SER A 323 1.78 -16.52 -24.36
N THR A 324 0.77 -16.03 -25.07
CA THR A 324 0.91 -15.42 -26.40
C THR A 324 0.34 -14.02 -26.36
N LEU A 325 1.08 -13.05 -26.90
CA LEU A 325 0.53 -11.71 -27.14
C LEU A 325 -0.51 -11.79 -28.24
N SER A 326 -1.76 -11.51 -27.87
CA SER A 326 -2.94 -11.81 -28.68
C SER A 326 -3.05 -10.92 -29.91
N LYS A 327 -3.44 -11.52 -31.03
CA LYS A 327 -3.56 -10.85 -32.33
C LYS A 327 -4.61 -9.74 -32.32
N ASN A 328 -4.15 -8.49 -32.31
CA ASN A 328 -4.91 -7.32 -32.70
C ASN A 328 -4.01 -6.36 -33.48
N LEU A 329 -3.91 -6.57 -34.80
CA LEU A 329 -2.98 -5.84 -35.67
C LEU A 329 -3.36 -4.37 -35.91
N ASN A 330 -4.49 -3.92 -35.37
CA ASN A 330 -4.90 -2.51 -35.42
C ASN A 330 -4.28 -1.67 -34.28
N THR A 331 -3.66 -2.32 -33.29
CA THR A 331 -3.10 -1.66 -32.11
C THR A 331 -1.70 -2.19 -31.79
N GLU A 332 -0.83 -1.32 -31.26
CA GLU A 332 0.46 -1.75 -30.71
C GLU A 332 0.29 -2.20 -29.25
N ILE A 333 0.97 -3.30 -28.88
CA ILE A 333 1.22 -3.66 -27.48
C ILE A 333 2.59 -3.07 -27.13
N ILE A 334 2.62 -2.12 -26.20
CA ILE A 334 3.83 -1.38 -25.85
C ILE A 334 4.28 -1.79 -24.45
N TRP A 335 5.52 -2.27 -24.32
CA TRP A 335 6.15 -2.52 -23.03
C TRP A 335 7.18 -1.44 -22.74
N ALA A 336 7.07 -0.81 -21.58
CA ALA A 336 7.97 0.23 -21.10
C ALA A 336 8.98 -0.34 -20.10
N GLY A 337 10.18 0.23 -20.03
CA GLY A 337 11.14 -0.05 -18.95
C GLY A 337 10.72 0.66 -17.66
N PHE A 338 10.98 0.03 -16.51
CA PHE A 338 10.72 0.65 -15.22
C PHE A 338 11.76 1.68 -14.84
N LYS A 339 11.34 2.69 -14.07
CA LYS A 339 12.24 3.73 -13.56
C LYS A 339 13.39 3.17 -12.72
N ASP A 340 13.14 2.10 -11.98
CA ASP A 340 14.13 1.41 -11.14
C ASP A 340 14.86 0.26 -11.85
N LYS A 341 14.64 0.11 -13.16
CA LYS A 341 15.20 -0.97 -14.00
C LYS A 341 14.78 -2.39 -13.57
N THR A 342 13.63 -2.54 -12.91
CA THR A 342 13.02 -3.86 -12.68
C THR A 342 12.85 -4.61 -14.01
N PRO A 343 13.32 -5.87 -14.13
CA PRO A 343 13.16 -6.66 -15.34
C PRO A 343 11.82 -7.39 -15.41
N TYR A 344 11.37 -7.63 -16.64
CA TYR A 344 10.32 -8.62 -16.94
C TYR A 344 10.96 -9.99 -17.14
N ARG A 345 10.54 -11.01 -16.41
CA ARG A 345 10.99 -12.39 -16.57
C ARG A 345 9.94 -13.24 -17.26
N ILE A 346 10.27 -13.72 -18.45
CA ILE A 346 9.48 -14.72 -19.18
C ILE A 346 9.90 -16.09 -18.65
N MET A 347 9.01 -16.77 -17.93
CA MET A 347 9.37 -17.98 -17.19
C MET A 347 9.63 -19.18 -18.11
N GLU A 348 8.77 -19.40 -19.11
CA GLU A 348 8.83 -20.60 -19.98
C GLU A 348 8.75 -20.28 -21.47
N GLY A 349 7.86 -19.40 -21.91
CA GLY A 349 7.75 -19.12 -23.34
C GLY A 349 6.81 -17.99 -23.62
N LEU A 350 7.14 -17.20 -24.63
CA LEU A 350 6.29 -16.10 -25.08
C LEU A 350 6.19 -16.14 -26.60
N GLY A 351 4.97 -16.39 -27.08
CA GLY A 351 4.60 -16.18 -28.48
C GLY A 351 4.10 -14.76 -28.70
N SER A 352 4.13 -14.30 -29.95
CA SER A 352 3.58 -13.01 -30.33
C SER A 352 2.95 -13.09 -31.71
N ASP A 353 1.63 -12.87 -31.74
CA ASP A 353 0.86 -12.63 -32.96
C ASP A 353 0.49 -11.14 -33.12
N ALA A 354 1.11 -10.27 -32.31
CA ALA A 354 0.76 -8.86 -32.17
C ALA A 354 1.81 -7.92 -32.78
N ASN A 355 1.42 -6.65 -32.93
CA ASN A 355 2.37 -5.56 -33.13
C ASN A 355 2.99 -5.21 -31.77
N TRP A 356 4.11 -5.85 -31.41
CA TRP A 356 4.75 -5.74 -30.11
C TRP A 356 5.95 -4.80 -30.15
N LYS A 357 5.92 -3.78 -29.28
CA LYS A 357 6.93 -2.73 -29.20
C LYS A 357 7.58 -2.69 -27.83
N LEU A 358 8.91 -2.74 -27.80
CA LEU A 358 9.72 -2.53 -26.62
C LEU A 358 10.32 -1.12 -26.65
N MET A 359 10.06 -0.34 -25.60
CA MET A 359 10.63 1.00 -25.45
C MET A 359 12.08 0.94 -24.94
N PRO A 360 12.89 2.01 -25.12
CA PRO A 360 14.24 2.10 -24.57
C PRO A 360 14.30 1.78 -23.06
N GLY A 361 15.32 1.04 -22.64
CA GLY A 361 15.53 0.67 -21.24
C GLY A 361 14.73 -0.55 -20.75
N VAL A 362 13.94 -1.20 -21.61
CA VAL A 362 13.31 -2.49 -21.27
C VAL A 362 14.38 -3.55 -21.02
N ILE A 363 14.19 -4.33 -19.95
CA ILE A 363 15.00 -5.51 -19.61
C ILE A 363 14.09 -6.74 -19.62
N LEU A 364 14.38 -7.69 -20.49
CA LEU A 364 13.77 -9.01 -20.53
C LEU A 364 14.76 -10.06 -20.00
N GLU A 365 14.28 -10.86 -19.05
CA GLU A 365 14.96 -12.05 -18.54
C GLU A 365 14.27 -13.32 -19.01
N MET A 366 15.04 -14.24 -19.55
CA MET A 366 14.55 -15.50 -20.10
C MET A 366 14.81 -16.63 -19.11
N GLY A 367 13.76 -17.31 -18.68
CA GLY A 367 13.85 -18.51 -17.87
C GLY A 367 14.55 -19.65 -18.60
N ARG A 368 15.01 -20.65 -17.84
CA ARG A 368 15.76 -21.79 -18.40
C ARG A 368 14.90 -22.51 -19.43
N GLY A 369 15.47 -22.71 -20.63
CA GLY A 369 14.75 -23.35 -21.73
C GLY A 369 13.63 -22.51 -22.33
N ALA A 370 13.51 -21.23 -21.98
CA ALA A 370 12.46 -20.39 -22.53
C ALA A 370 12.65 -20.10 -24.02
N ARG A 371 11.56 -19.94 -24.77
CA ARG A 371 11.56 -19.53 -26.19
C ARG A 371 10.78 -18.24 -26.38
N LEU A 372 11.33 -17.33 -27.20
CA LEU A 372 10.58 -16.19 -27.73
C LEU A 372 10.21 -16.46 -29.20
N SER A 373 8.93 -16.33 -29.55
CA SER A 373 8.39 -16.56 -30.89
C SER A 373 7.72 -15.29 -31.40
N ILE A 374 8.09 -14.82 -32.59
CA ILE A 374 7.42 -13.73 -33.30
C ILE A 374 6.76 -14.36 -34.52
N ASP A 375 5.48 -14.70 -34.39
CA ASP A 375 4.77 -15.57 -35.32
C ASP A 375 4.01 -14.74 -36.38
N ASP A 376 3.37 -13.65 -35.97
CA ASP A 376 2.68 -12.66 -36.83
C ASP A 376 2.98 -11.23 -36.34
N GLY A 377 2.28 -10.23 -36.87
CA GLY A 377 2.44 -8.82 -36.47
C GLY A 377 3.88 -8.36 -36.68
N TYR A 378 4.42 -7.54 -35.78
CA TYR A 378 5.84 -7.20 -35.79
C TYR A 378 6.43 -7.12 -34.39
N PHE A 379 7.73 -7.39 -34.29
CA PHE A 379 8.54 -7.10 -33.11
C PHE A 379 9.40 -5.87 -33.34
N TYR A 380 9.14 -4.79 -32.61
CA TYR A 380 9.87 -3.53 -32.70
C TYR A 380 10.60 -3.26 -31.39
N ALA A 381 11.89 -3.58 -31.34
CA ALA A 381 12.76 -3.28 -30.21
C ALA A 381 13.81 -2.25 -30.63
N LYS A 382 13.59 -0.99 -30.28
CA LYS A 382 14.51 0.12 -30.58
C LYS A 382 14.92 0.84 -29.30
N GLY A 383 16.11 0.51 -28.81
CA GLY A 383 16.77 1.24 -27.73
C GLY A 383 17.49 2.48 -28.22
N THR A 384 18.32 3.04 -27.35
CA THR A 384 19.32 4.06 -27.70
C THR A 384 20.67 3.68 -27.10
N GLU A 385 21.76 4.31 -27.51
CA GLU A 385 23.08 4.11 -26.87
C GLU A 385 23.05 4.35 -25.35
N ALA A 386 22.30 5.37 -24.91
CA ALA A 386 22.16 5.70 -23.50
C ALA A 386 21.18 4.77 -22.75
N SER A 387 20.25 4.12 -23.46
CA SER A 387 19.19 3.31 -22.86
C SER A 387 18.86 2.13 -23.79
N LYS A 388 19.79 1.17 -23.82
CA LYS A 388 19.65 -0.06 -24.60
C LYS A 388 18.48 -0.90 -24.08
N ILE A 389 17.91 -1.70 -24.97
CA ILE A 389 17.05 -2.81 -24.57
C ILE A 389 17.93 -4.01 -24.27
N ILE A 390 17.66 -4.74 -23.19
CA ILE A 390 18.44 -5.89 -22.76
C ILE A 390 17.56 -7.14 -22.82
N ILE A 391 18.01 -8.18 -23.52
CA ILE A 391 17.38 -9.50 -23.56
C ILE A 391 18.42 -10.52 -23.13
N ARG A 392 18.26 -11.08 -21.93
CA ARG A 392 19.30 -11.88 -21.27
C ARG A 392 18.71 -13.10 -20.56
N PRO A 393 19.51 -14.10 -20.20
CA PRO A 393 19.04 -15.20 -19.35
C PRO A 393 18.80 -14.72 -17.91
N ALA A 394 17.92 -15.42 -17.20
CA ALA A 394 17.63 -15.15 -15.78
C ALA A 394 18.85 -15.38 -14.87
N GLU A 395 19.75 -16.28 -15.27
CA GLU A 395 21.07 -16.49 -14.66
C GLU A 395 22.12 -16.27 -15.75
N ASN A 396 23.23 -15.62 -15.42
CA ASN A 396 24.23 -15.19 -16.41
C ASN A 396 25.07 -16.37 -16.93
N GLU A 397 24.45 -17.24 -17.72
CA GLU A 397 25.03 -18.43 -18.33
C GLU A 397 24.88 -18.36 -19.86
N ARG A 398 25.90 -18.84 -20.57
CA ARG A 398 25.84 -19.05 -22.02
C ARG A 398 24.81 -20.13 -22.33
N ALA A 399 24.07 -20.00 -23.43
CA ALA A 399 23.16 -21.03 -23.91
C ALA A 399 22.17 -21.54 -22.83
N TYR A 400 21.62 -20.62 -22.04
CA TYR A 400 20.72 -20.91 -20.92
C TYR A 400 19.27 -21.10 -21.38
N TRP A 401 18.85 -20.36 -22.41
CA TRP A 401 17.50 -20.38 -22.97
C TRP A 401 17.52 -20.74 -24.46
N ARG A 402 16.36 -21.02 -25.06
CA ARG A 402 16.29 -21.57 -26.44
C ARG A 402 16.69 -20.55 -27.50
N GLY A 403 16.46 -19.27 -27.26
CA GLY A 403 16.63 -18.20 -28.24
C GLY A 403 15.29 -17.68 -28.76
N MET A 404 15.39 -16.73 -29.69
CA MET A 404 14.25 -16.09 -30.36
C MET A 404 14.10 -16.60 -31.79
N ILE A 405 12.88 -16.91 -32.20
CA ILE A 405 12.54 -17.23 -33.58
C ILE A 405 11.54 -16.21 -34.15
N CYS A 406 11.81 -15.71 -35.33
CA CYS A 406 10.93 -14.81 -36.08
C CYS A 406 10.44 -15.50 -37.35
N PHE A 407 9.13 -15.73 -37.43
CA PHE A 407 8.41 -16.16 -38.62
C PHE A 407 7.68 -15.00 -39.31
N SER A 408 7.49 -13.88 -38.61
CA SER A 408 6.77 -12.72 -39.14
C SER A 408 7.43 -12.17 -40.41
N GLN A 409 6.59 -11.92 -41.42
CA GLN A 409 6.97 -11.32 -42.70
C GLN A 409 6.88 -9.79 -42.69
N ASN A 410 6.57 -9.18 -41.55
CA ASN A 410 6.32 -7.76 -41.46
C ASN A 410 7.62 -6.95 -41.56
N SER A 411 7.65 -5.95 -42.44
CA SER A 411 8.84 -5.10 -42.66
C SER A 411 9.19 -4.22 -41.46
N LYS A 412 8.30 -4.09 -40.46
CA LYS A 412 8.55 -3.34 -39.23
C LYS A 412 9.32 -4.14 -38.16
N ASN A 413 9.62 -5.42 -38.41
CA ASN A 413 10.46 -6.21 -37.51
C ASN A 413 11.85 -5.57 -37.37
N LEU A 414 12.20 -5.11 -36.18
CA LEU A 414 13.42 -4.34 -35.92
C LEU A 414 14.03 -4.69 -34.56
N MET A 415 15.34 -4.89 -34.55
CA MET A 415 16.20 -4.78 -33.37
C MET A 415 17.29 -3.74 -33.59
N GLU A 416 17.29 -2.69 -32.78
CA GLU A 416 18.28 -1.61 -32.83
C GLU A 416 18.67 -1.16 -31.42
N HIS A 417 19.97 -1.06 -31.14
CA HIS A 417 20.51 -0.82 -29.79
C HIS A 417 19.99 -1.83 -28.76
N VAL A 418 20.04 -3.11 -29.12
CA VAL A 418 19.65 -4.24 -28.27
C VAL A 418 20.90 -5.02 -27.85
N ASP A 419 21.02 -5.33 -26.56
CA ASP A 419 21.98 -6.31 -26.05
C ASP A 419 21.24 -7.65 -25.86
N PHE A 420 21.48 -8.59 -26.79
CA PHE A 420 20.86 -9.91 -26.84
C PHE A 420 21.88 -11.00 -26.46
N TYR A 421 21.59 -11.79 -25.42
CA TYR A 421 22.55 -12.74 -24.87
C TYR A 421 21.94 -14.09 -24.43
N GLY A 422 22.70 -15.17 -24.63
CA GLY A 422 22.54 -16.43 -23.89
C GLY A 422 21.56 -17.47 -24.47
N GLY A 423 21.13 -17.32 -25.72
CA GLY A 423 20.25 -18.25 -26.44
C GLY A 423 20.98 -19.48 -26.99
N GLY A 424 20.24 -20.39 -27.63
CA GLY A 424 20.81 -21.59 -28.25
C GLY A 424 21.12 -22.75 -27.29
N SER A 425 20.38 -22.89 -26.19
CA SER A 425 20.51 -24.04 -25.27
C SER A 425 20.28 -25.40 -25.96
N ILE A 426 19.37 -25.42 -26.93
CA ILE A 426 19.03 -26.54 -27.81
C ILE A 426 18.87 -26.01 -29.24
N ALA A 427 18.86 -26.91 -30.22
CA ALA A 427 18.53 -26.54 -31.59
C ALA A 427 17.17 -25.82 -31.64
N LEU A 428 17.16 -24.59 -32.16
CA LEU A 428 15.97 -23.75 -32.21
C LEU A 428 15.12 -24.07 -33.44
N VAL A 429 15.76 -24.27 -34.59
CA VAL A 429 15.13 -24.65 -35.86
C VAL A 429 16.16 -25.29 -36.80
N SER A 430 15.75 -26.23 -37.66
CA SER A 430 16.61 -26.95 -38.62
C SER A 430 17.88 -27.57 -38.03
N GLY A 431 17.81 -28.06 -36.79
CA GLY A 431 18.96 -28.63 -36.08
C GLY A 431 20.02 -27.62 -35.64
N LYS A 432 19.81 -26.31 -35.87
CA LYS A 432 20.77 -25.26 -35.54
C LYS A 432 20.50 -24.66 -34.16
N LYS A 433 21.53 -24.59 -33.31
CA LYS A 433 21.52 -23.77 -32.10
C LYS A 433 21.82 -22.32 -32.49
N THR A 434 21.04 -21.37 -31.98
CA THR A 434 21.25 -19.94 -32.29
C THR A 434 20.65 -19.04 -31.21
N ASN A 435 21.16 -17.82 -31.10
CA ASN A 435 20.51 -16.75 -30.33
C ASN A 435 19.20 -16.34 -31.01
N ILE A 436 19.29 -16.02 -32.31
CA ILE A 436 18.18 -15.51 -33.12
C ILE A 436 18.05 -16.36 -34.39
N ALA A 437 16.84 -16.81 -34.70
CA ALA A 437 16.50 -17.40 -35.98
C ALA A 437 15.50 -16.49 -36.72
N VAL A 438 15.81 -16.11 -37.96
CA VAL A 438 14.84 -15.51 -38.89
C VAL A 438 14.52 -16.58 -39.93
N TYR A 439 13.31 -17.12 -39.88
CA TYR A 439 13.02 -18.40 -40.53
C TYR A 439 11.63 -18.43 -41.15
N GLY A 440 11.55 -18.90 -42.39
CA GLY A 440 10.28 -19.09 -43.11
C GLY A 440 10.14 -18.17 -44.31
N GLY A 441 9.25 -18.56 -45.23
CA GLY A 441 9.12 -17.91 -46.53
C GLY A 441 8.70 -16.45 -46.38
N GLY A 442 9.62 -15.53 -46.68
CA GLY A 442 9.39 -14.09 -46.56
C GLY A 442 9.49 -13.52 -45.14
N ALA A 443 9.81 -14.35 -44.14
CA ALA A 443 10.11 -13.88 -42.78
C ALA A 443 11.24 -12.85 -42.85
N ARG A 444 11.13 -11.76 -42.08
CA ARG A 444 12.11 -10.68 -42.19
C ARG A 444 12.35 -9.96 -40.89
N MET A 445 13.57 -9.45 -40.72
CA MET A 445 13.96 -8.68 -39.55
C MET A 445 15.18 -7.82 -39.86
N GLU A 446 15.10 -6.53 -39.55
CA GLU A 446 16.25 -5.63 -39.58
C GLU A 446 16.95 -5.66 -38.22
N ILE A 447 18.27 -5.86 -38.20
CA ILE A 447 19.06 -5.87 -36.96
C ILE A 447 20.31 -5.03 -37.17
N ARG A 448 20.46 -3.96 -36.39
CA ARG A 448 21.59 -3.03 -36.45
C ARG A 448 21.98 -2.50 -35.08
N ASN A 449 23.19 -1.98 -34.95
CA ASN A 449 23.71 -1.32 -33.74
C ASN A 449 23.48 -2.13 -32.46
N SER A 450 23.49 -3.46 -32.56
CA SER A 450 23.11 -4.37 -31.48
C SER A 450 24.26 -5.31 -31.13
N ARG A 451 24.27 -5.79 -29.88
CA ARG A 451 25.21 -6.82 -29.43
C ARG A 451 24.51 -8.17 -29.38
N ILE A 452 25.08 -9.18 -30.04
CA ILE A 452 24.52 -10.54 -30.13
C ILE A 452 25.57 -11.54 -29.66
N ALA A 453 25.36 -12.14 -28.50
CA ALA A 453 26.42 -12.87 -27.84
C ALA A 453 25.99 -14.09 -27.02
N GLY A 454 26.95 -14.94 -26.68
CA GLY A 454 26.70 -16.06 -25.77
C GLY A 454 25.77 -17.14 -26.31
N SER A 455 25.71 -17.30 -27.64
CA SER A 455 24.93 -18.37 -28.25
C SER A 455 25.59 -19.75 -28.04
N GLY A 456 24.76 -20.78 -27.83
CA GLY A 456 25.19 -22.18 -27.90
C GLY A 456 25.46 -22.70 -29.31
N GLY A 457 25.29 -21.87 -30.34
CA GLY A 457 25.66 -22.12 -31.73
C GLY A 457 25.93 -20.79 -32.44
N TYR A 458 25.16 -20.46 -33.47
CA TYR A 458 25.30 -19.22 -34.25
C TYR A 458 24.79 -17.99 -33.50
N GLY A 459 25.33 -16.81 -33.81
CA GLY A 459 24.72 -15.55 -33.36
C GLY A 459 23.34 -15.33 -34.00
N ILE A 460 23.26 -15.45 -35.33
CA ILE A 460 22.00 -15.40 -36.09
C ILE A 460 21.97 -16.54 -37.10
N TYR A 461 20.81 -17.16 -37.26
CA TYR A 461 20.53 -18.13 -38.31
C TYR A 461 19.41 -17.61 -39.21
N VAL A 462 19.63 -17.63 -40.52
CA VAL A 462 18.67 -17.19 -41.54
C VAL A 462 18.52 -18.32 -42.55
N ASN A 463 17.29 -18.79 -42.79
CA ASN A 463 17.02 -19.83 -43.80
C ASN A 463 15.60 -19.66 -44.35
N TYR A 464 15.31 -20.38 -45.43
CA TYR A 464 14.00 -20.56 -46.03
C TYR A 464 13.47 -19.26 -46.64
N GLN A 465 14.34 -18.59 -47.42
CA GLN A 465 14.05 -17.32 -48.10
C GLN A 465 13.73 -16.17 -47.13
N ALA A 466 14.15 -16.28 -45.87
CA ALA A 466 14.07 -15.19 -44.91
C ALA A 466 15.05 -14.06 -45.27
N VAL A 467 14.68 -12.83 -44.91
CA VAL A 467 15.40 -11.61 -45.29
C VAL A 467 15.89 -10.86 -44.05
N VAL A 468 17.18 -10.56 -44.02
CA VAL A 468 17.81 -9.65 -43.06
C VAL A 468 18.55 -8.55 -43.81
N ASN A 469 18.91 -7.46 -43.15
CA ASN A 469 19.73 -6.40 -43.76
C ASN A 469 21.08 -6.94 -44.29
N GLU A 470 21.56 -6.36 -45.39
CA GLU A 470 22.77 -6.83 -46.09
C GLU A 470 24.01 -6.75 -45.20
N ASP A 471 24.10 -5.68 -44.42
CA ASP A 471 25.20 -5.35 -43.51
C ASP A 471 25.07 -6.03 -42.13
N ILE A 472 24.23 -7.06 -41.98
CA ILE A 472 23.95 -7.75 -40.69
C ILE A 472 25.21 -8.15 -39.89
N GLU A 473 26.30 -8.51 -40.57
CA GLU A 473 27.56 -8.92 -39.94
C GLU A 473 28.42 -7.73 -39.47
N THR A 474 28.30 -6.57 -40.14
CA THR A 474 29.11 -5.36 -39.88
C THR A 474 28.37 -4.31 -39.07
N ALA A 475 27.04 -4.30 -39.14
CA ALA A 475 26.17 -3.39 -38.41
C ALA A 475 26.03 -3.75 -36.92
N ASN A 476 26.54 -4.91 -36.50
CA ASN A 476 26.35 -5.46 -35.15
C ASN A 476 27.66 -5.95 -34.53
N VAL A 477 27.67 -6.04 -33.21
CA VAL A 477 28.79 -6.61 -32.45
C VAL A 477 28.45 -8.04 -32.04
N TYR A 478 29.31 -8.98 -32.39
CA TYR A 478 29.16 -10.39 -32.03
C TYR A 478 30.28 -10.81 -31.08
N ALA A 479 29.94 -11.57 -30.04
CA ALA A 479 30.90 -12.06 -29.07
C ALA A 479 30.46 -13.40 -28.48
N ASP A 480 31.40 -14.26 -28.09
CA ASP A 480 31.13 -15.44 -27.26
C ASP A 480 30.08 -16.43 -27.81
N ASN A 481 29.85 -16.46 -29.13
CA ASN A 481 29.03 -17.47 -29.80
C ASN A 481 29.90 -18.71 -30.09
N VAL A 482 29.32 -19.90 -29.96
CA VAL A 482 30.06 -21.18 -30.18
C VAL A 482 30.42 -21.38 -31.65
N GLU A 483 29.53 -20.97 -32.56
CA GLU A 483 29.74 -21.06 -34.01
C GLU A 483 29.92 -19.66 -34.62
N ALA A 484 29.68 -19.51 -35.93
CA ALA A 484 29.86 -18.25 -36.64
C ALA A 484 28.87 -17.15 -36.17
N LYS A 485 29.21 -15.90 -36.52
CA LYS A 485 28.36 -14.73 -36.25
C LYS A 485 26.97 -14.90 -36.86
N VAL A 486 26.94 -15.28 -38.13
CA VAL A 486 25.72 -15.46 -38.92
C VAL A 486 25.87 -16.71 -39.79
N LEU A 487 24.80 -17.49 -39.91
CA LEU A 487 24.64 -18.52 -40.92
C LEU A 487 23.44 -18.16 -41.80
N LYS A 488 23.64 -18.09 -43.12
CA LYS A 488 22.59 -17.90 -44.12
C LYS A 488 22.58 -19.13 -45.04
N GLU A 489 21.45 -19.84 -45.11
CA GLU A 489 21.25 -21.06 -45.92
C GLU A 489 20.08 -20.92 -46.90
#